data_AF-A0A645G8K5-F1
#
_entry.id   AF-A0A645G8K5-F1
#
_cell.length_a   1.000
_cell.length_b   1.000
_cell.length_c   1.000
_cell.angle_alpha   90.00
_cell.angle_beta   90.00
_cell.angle_gamma   90.00
#
_symmetry.space_group_name_H-M   'P 1'
#
loop_
_entity.id
_entity.type
_entity.pdbx_description
1 polymer ?
#
loop_
_entity_poly.entity_id
_entity_poly.type
_entity_poly.pdbx_seq_one_letter_code
_entity_poly.pdbx_strand_id
1 'polypeptide(L)'
;MTGSRDSARNSGAVEFARQNKCRMVVVAELAKYSDKYISGVNRLPVKDFAGMPFLGLDTSRWNSAIERFPHEFSGWKNGYKIFIIALTDVPSAKSAQVRQLAMMMTSERFIPLDSQYEGTMEQKLYELQRSFFKPLRYDSSEMEFHPDFCLLDVQSQNHMPFPIEVWGMKADAYIAHRREKERWYNREFGEKGWWSWDATISDKLAIDSSFPSKKISGYTNLMKE
;
A
#
# COMPACT_ATOMS: atom_id res chain seq x y z
N MET A 1 -31.60 -12.07 -12.20
CA MET A 1 -30.30 -11.85 -11.52
C MET A 1 -30.28 -10.41 -11.03
N THR A 2 -30.52 -10.20 -9.74
CA THR A 2 -30.54 -8.86 -9.13
C THR A 2 -29.11 -8.36 -9.00
N GLY A 3 -28.70 -7.43 -9.86
CA GLY A 3 -27.37 -6.83 -9.79
C GLY A 3 -27.18 -6.09 -8.45
N SER A 4 -26.04 -6.29 -7.79
CA SER A 4 -25.69 -5.53 -6.59
C SER A 4 -25.67 -4.03 -6.91
N ARG A 5 -25.76 -3.18 -5.88
CA ARG A 5 -25.62 -1.71 -6.02
C ARG A 5 -24.35 -1.33 -6.78
N ASP A 6 -23.26 -2.04 -6.52
CA ASP A 6 -21.98 -1.83 -7.21
C ASP A 6 -22.03 -2.23 -8.68
N SER A 7 -22.73 -3.33 -9.01
CA SER A 7 -22.95 -3.75 -10.40
C SER A 7 -23.71 -2.70 -11.21
N ALA A 8 -24.76 -2.11 -10.62
CA ALA A 8 -25.52 -1.03 -11.27
C ALA A 8 -24.67 0.23 -11.45
N ARG A 9 -23.89 0.61 -10.43
CA ARG A 9 -23.00 1.79 -10.49
C ARG A 9 -21.92 1.63 -11.55
N ASN A 10 -21.24 0.47 -11.58
CA ASN A 10 -20.17 0.20 -12.55
C ASN A 10 -20.73 0.14 -13.98
N SER A 11 -21.87 -0.52 -14.17
CA SER A 11 -22.53 -0.56 -15.49
C SER A 11 -22.94 0.85 -15.97
N GLY A 12 -23.43 1.70 -15.07
CA GLY A 12 -23.73 3.11 -15.37
C GLY A 12 -22.50 3.91 -15.77
N ALA A 13 -21.36 3.71 -15.09
CA ALA A 13 -20.10 4.34 -15.44
C ALA A 13 -19.59 3.91 -16.83
N VAL A 14 -19.71 2.62 -17.16
CA VAL A 14 -19.37 2.08 -18.50
C VAL A 14 -20.24 2.72 -19.57
N GLU A 15 -21.56 2.78 -19.35
CA GLU A 15 -22.49 3.35 -20.32
C GLU A 15 -22.25 4.86 -20.52
N PHE A 16 -22.03 5.60 -19.43
CA PHE A 16 -21.66 7.01 -19.49
C PHE A 16 -20.39 7.20 -20.33
N ALA A 17 -19.35 6.41 -20.08
CA ALA A 17 -18.09 6.53 -20.80
C ALA A 17 -18.23 6.23 -22.30
N ARG A 18 -19.04 5.21 -22.64
CA ARG A 18 -19.35 4.83 -24.02
C ARG A 18 -20.10 5.92 -24.78
N GLN A 19 -21.11 6.53 -24.15
CA GLN A 19 -21.92 7.60 -24.75
C GLN A 19 -21.10 8.87 -24.94
N ASN A 20 -20.28 9.24 -23.95
CA ASN A 20 -19.51 10.48 -23.94
C ASN A 20 -18.09 10.34 -24.54
N LYS A 21 -17.76 9.16 -25.09
CA LYS A 21 -16.45 8.88 -25.71
C LYS A 21 -15.26 9.16 -24.79
N CYS A 22 -15.42 8.92 -23.49
CA CYS A 22 -14.34 9.08 -22.54
C CYS A 22 -13.71 7.74 -22.14
N ARG A 23 -12.44 7.80 -21.74
CA ARG A 23 -11.71 6.67 -21.17
C ARG A 23 -12.14 6.47 -19.73
N MET A 24 -12.08 5.24 -19.24
CA MET A 24 -12.28 4.95 -17.82
C MET A 24 -10.95 4.81 -17.10
N VAL A 25 -10.94 5.25 -15.85
CA VAL A 25 -9.97 4.82 -14.84
C VAL A 25 -10.64 3.75 -14.00
N VAL A 26 -10.06 2.55 -13.98
CA VAL A 26 -10.58 1.43 -13.18
C VAL A 26 -9.67 1.20 -11.99
N VAL A 27 -10.25 1.19 -10.79
CA VAL A 27 -9.57 0.86 -9.54
C VAL A 27 -10.16 -0.45 -9.02
N ALA A 28 -9.34 -1.49 -8.90
CA ALA A 28 -9.81 -2.81 -8.50
C ALA A 28 -8.71 -3.60 -7.76
N GLU A 29 -9.11 -4.57 -6.94
CA GLU A 29 -8.19 -5.58 -6.38
C GLU A 29 -7.92 -6.65 -7.46
N LEU A 30 -6.69 -7.13 -7.60
CA LEU A 30 -6.39 -8.32 -8.38
C LEU A 30 -6.91 -9.57 -7.67
N ALA A 31 -7.32 -10.56 -8.46
CA ALA A 31 -7.60 -11.90 -7.96
C ALA A 31 -6.34 -12.52 -7.33
N LYS A 32 -6.49 -13.61 -6.57
CA LYS A 32 -5.34 -14.33 -6.00
C LYS A 32 -4.34 -14.75 -7.09
N TYR A 33 -3.06 -14.60 -6.77
CA TYR A 33 -1.97 -15.01 -7.66
C TYR A 33 -2.05 -16.49 -8.07
N SER A 34 -1.58 -16.78 -9.28
CA SER A 34 -1.40 -18.12 -9.84
C SER A 34 -0.28 -18.06 -10.88
N ASP A 35 0.52 -19.14 -10.99
CA ASP A 35 1.66 -19.19 -11.92
C ASP A 35 1.29 -19.03 -13.39
N LYS A 36 0.02 -19.27 -13.75
CA LYS A 36 -0.49 -19.00 -15.10
C LYS A 36 -0.35 -17.53 -15.54
N TYR A 37 -0.20 -16.59 -14.60
CA TYR A 37 -0.02 -15.17 -14.91
C TYR A 37 1.40 -14.82 -15.32
N ILE A 38 2.38 -15.72 -15.14
CA ILE A 38 3.78 -15.51 -15.55
C ILE A 38 3.90 -15.49 -17.08
N SER A 39 3.18 -16.37 -17.77
CA SER A 39 3.24 -16.48 -19.24
C SER A 39 2.46 -15.38 -19.97
N GLY A 40 1.82 -14.48 -19.24
CA GLY A 40 0.98 -13.42 -19.77
C GLY A 40 -0.49 -13.57 -19.39
N VAL A 41 -1.24 -12.50 -19.61
CA VAL A 41 -2.70 -12.48 -19.44
C VAL A 41 -3.34 -11.86 -20.68
N ASN A 42 -4.49 -12.38 -21.09
CA ASN A 42 -5.33 -11.75 -22.13
C ASN A 42 -6.37 -10.79 -21.53
N ARG A 43 -6.55 -10.86 -20.21
CA ARG A 43 -7.46 -10.04 -19.43
C ARG A 43 -6.85 -9.80 -18.06
N LEU A 44 -6.96 -8.57 -17.56
CA LEU A 44 -6.54 -8.24 -16.21
C LEU A 44 -7.32 -9.12 -15.20
N PRO A 45 -6.64 -9.87 -14.33
CA PRO A 45 -7.30 -10.78 -13.39
C PRO A 45 -7.82 -9.97 -12.20
N VAL A 46 -8.93 -9.26 -12.39
CA VAL A 46 -9.58 -8.50 -11.30
C VAL A 46 -10.45 -9.42 -10.45
N LYS A 47 -10.44 -9.17 -9.14
CA LYS A 47 -11.35 -9.76 -8.18
C LYS A 47 -12.73 -9.11 -8.32
N ASP A 48 -13.79 -9.88 -8.07
CA ASP A 48 -15.18 -9.41 -7.97
C ASP A 48 -15.59 -8.43 -9.07
N PHE A 49 -15.86 -8.98 -10.27
CA PHE A 49 -16.14 -8.23 -11.48
C PHE A 49 -17.28 -7.20 -11.36
N ALA A 50 -18.29 -7.44 -10.51
CA ALA A 50 -19.34 -6.50 -10.09
C ALA A 50 -19.75 -5.43 -11.15
N GLY A 51 -20.10 -5.84 -12.37
CA GLY A 51 -20.54 -4.93 -13.44
C GLY A 51 -19.46 -4.09 -14.13
N MET A 52 -18.18 -4.28 -13.80
CA MET A 52 -17.05 -3.76 -14.58
C MET A 52 -17.04 -4.39 -15.99
N PRO A 53 -16.41 -3.76 -16.99
CA PRO A 53 -16.21 -4.39 -18.29
C PRO A 53 -15.01 -5.33 -18.25
N PHE A 54 -14.94 -6.28 -19.20
CA PHE A 54 -13.76 -7.12 -19.35
C PHE A 54 -12.57 -6.27 -19.79
N LEU A 55 -11.55 -6.23 -18.93
CA LEU A 55 -10.34 -5.44 -19.14
C LEU A 55 -9.32 -6.24 -19.94
N GLY A 56 -9.34 -6.06 -21.26
CA GLY A 56 -8.33 -6.64 -22.15
C GLY A 56 -6.96 -6.04 -21.88
N LEU A 57 -5.93 -6.87 -21.84
CA LEU A 57 -4.54 -6.47 -21.68
C LEU A 57 -3.71 -7.46 -22.49
N ASP A 58 -2.78 -6.96 -23.30
CA ASP A 58 -1.85 -7.81 -24.03
C ASP A 58 -0.63 -8.18 -23.17
N THR A 59 0.03 -9.28 -23.54
CA THR A 59 1.20 -9.80 -22.85
C THR A 59 2.35 -8.80 -22.73
N SER A 60 2.58 -7.95 -23.74
CA SER A 60 3.67 -6.97 -23.70
C SER A 60 3.42 -5.91 -22.61
N ARG A 61 2.20 -5.36 -22.54
CA ARG A 61 1.84 -4.41 -21.49
C ARG A 61 1.81 -5.03 -20.10
N TRP A 62 1.39 -6.30 -20.00
CA TRP A 62 1.44 -7.04 -18.74
C TRP A 62 2.88 -7.23 -18.25
N ASN A 63 3.78 -7.70 -19.11
CA ASN A 63 5.19 -7.88 -18.77
C ASN A 63 5.85 -6.55 -18.40
N SER A 64 5.58 -5.49 -19.17
CA SER A 64 6.05 -4.14 -18.83
C SER A 64 5.51 -3.64 -17.48
N ALA A 65 4.29 -4.02 -17.08
CA ALA A 65 3.79 -3.69 -15.75
C ALA A 65 4.54 -4.46 -14.66
N ILE A 66 4.81 -5.77 -14.85
CA ILE A 66 5.59 -6.57 -13.91
C ILE A 66 7.00 -6.00 -13.73
N GLU A 67 7.65 -5.59 -14.82
CA GLU A 67 9.00 -5.00 -14.77
C GLU A 67 9.03 -3.65 -14.04
N ARG A 68 7.98 -2.83 -14.19
CA ARG A 68 7.87 -1.53 -13.50
C ARG A 68 7.46 -1.64 -12.04
N PHE A 69 6.75 -2.71 -11.67
CA PHE A 69 6.22 -2.95 -10.33
C PHE A 69 6.71 -4.30 -9.75
N PRO A 70 8.04 -4.49 -9.64
CA PRO A 70 8.59 -5.77 -9.21
C PRO A 70 8.26 -6.09 -7.75
N HIS A 71 8.14 -5.07 -6.90
CA HIS A 71 7.81 -5.22 -5.48
C HIS A 71 6.36 -5.68 -5.28
N GLU A 72 5.42 -5.07 -6.01
CA GLU A 72 4.01 -5.44 -6.00
C GLU A 72 3.82 -6.84 -6.57
N PHE A 73 4.48 -7.17 -7.68
CA PHE A 73 4.38 -8.51 -8.26
C PHE A 73 4.93 -9.59 -7.31
N SER A 74 6.05 -9.31 -6.65
CA SER A 74 6.60 -10.19 -5.60
C SER A 74 5.65 -10.32 -4.40
N GLY A 75 5.07 -9.20 -3.95
CA GLY A 75 4.06 -9.19 -2.89
C GLY A 75 2.85 -10.03 -3.25
N TRP A 76 2.36 -9.93 -4.48
CA TRP A 76 1.22 -10.70 -4.96
C TRP A 76 1.47 -12.21 -4.90
N LYS A 77 2.67 -12.66 -5.32
CA LYS A 77 3.11 -14.06 -5.19
C LYS A 77 3.09 -14.52 -3.74
N ASN A 78 3.44 -13.63 -2.82
CA ASN A 78 3.48 -13.88 -1.38
C ASN A 78 2.12 -13.66 -0.70
N GLY A 79 1.04 -13.45 -1.47
CA GLY A 79 -0.32 -13.40 -0.96
C GLY A 79 -0.82 -12.02 -0.54
N TYR A 80 -0.04 -10.95 -0.76
CA TYR A 80 -0.51 -9.58 -0.51
C TYR A 80 -1.59 -9.17 -1.51
N LYS A 81 -2.48 -8.27 -1.05
CA LYS A 81 -3.50 -7.64 -1.90
C LYS A 81 -2.84 -6.63 -2.82
N ILE A 82 -3.07 -6.77 -4.12
CA ILE A 82 -2.64 -5.79 -5.12
C ILE A 82 -3.85 -5.06 -5.64
N PHE A 83 -3.88 -3.75 -5.45
CA PHE A 83 -4.78 -2.87 -6.17
C PHE A 83 -4.15 -2.42 -7.47
N ILE A 84 -4.98 -2.29 -8.49
CA ILE A 84 -4.60 -1.71 -9.77
C ILE A 84 -5.31 -0.40 -9.99
N ILE A 85 -4.62 0.48 -10.72
CA ILE A 85 -5.22 1.62 -11.40
C ILE A 85 -4.97 1.42 -12.89
N ALA A 86 -6.03 1.14 -13.64
CA ALA A 86 -5.97 0.90 -15.07
C ALA A 86 -6.63 2.04 -15.85
N LEU A 87 -5.87 2.70 -16.72
CA LEU A 87 -6.42 3.61 -17.72
C LEU A 87 -6.78 2.81 -18.97
N THR A 88 -8.02 2.94 -19.42
CA THR A 88 -8.56 2.19 -20.56
C THR A 88 -8.68 3.04 -21.82
N ASP A 89 -9.05 2.42 -22.94
CA ASP A 89 -9.66 3.11 -24.07
C ASP A 89 -11.12 3.49 -23.75
N VAL A 90 -11.83 4.02 -24.76
CA VAL A 90 -13.29 4.18 -24.64
C VAL A 90 -13.91 2.78 -24.61
N PRO A 91 -14.69 2.43 -23.58
CA PRO A 91 -15.23 1.09 -23.44
C PRO A 91 -16.27 0.77 -24.53
N SER A 92 -16.35 -0.51 -24.87
CA SER A 92 -17.56 -1.10 -25.44
C SER A 92 -18.57 -1.44 -24.34
N ALA A 93 -19.73 -1.98 -24.71
CA ALA A 93 -20.74 -2.42 -23.73
C ALA A 93 -20.25 -3.52 -22.78
N LYS A 94 -19.21 -4.30 -23.16
CA LYS A 94 -18.76 -5.47 -22.39
C LYS A 94 -17.25 -5.50 -22.12
N SER A 95 -16.47 -4.64 -22.76
CA SER A 95 -15.00 -4.71 -22.70
C SER A 95 -14.35 -3.35 -22.87
N ALA A 96 -13.15 -3.20 -22.33
CA ALA A 96 -12.26 -2.07 -22.57
C ALA A 96 -10.81 -2.58 -22.64
N GLN A 97 -9.97 -1.97 -23.47
CA GLN A 97 -8.55 -2.29 -23.55
C GLN A 97 -7.77 -1.41 -22.58
N VAL A 98 -7.00 -2.03 -21.69
CA VAL A 98 -6.10 -1.36 -20.78
C VAL A 98 -4.93 -0.80 -21.58
N ARG A 99 -4.67 0.50 -21.41
CA ARG A 99 -3.60 1.24 -22.07
C ARG A 99 -2.41 1.44 -21.13
N GLN A 100 -2.68 1.68 -19.86
CA GLN A 100 -1.70 1.86 -18.81
C GLN A 100 -2.19 1.19 -17.54
N LEU A 101 -1.25 0.65 -16.78
CA LEU A 101 -1.50 -0.05 -15.53
C LEU A 101 -0.48 0.42 -14.50
N ALA A 102 -0.98 0.79 -13.32
CA ALA A 102 -0.21 0.92 -12.09
C ALA A 102 -0.66 -0.14 -11.09
N MET A 103 0.27 -0.62 -10.28
CA MET A 103 0.02 -1.57 -9.19
C MET A 103 0.35 -0.91 -7.85
N MET A 104 -0.39 -1.27 -6.82
CA MET A 104 -0.15 -0.84 -5.45
C MET A 104 -0.38 -2.04 -4.52
N MET A 105 0.65 -2.40 -3.76
CA MET A 105 0.54 -3.42 -2.72
C MET A 105 -0.13 -2.82 -1.48
N THR A 106 -1.01 -3.58 -0.84
CA THR A 106 -1.72 -3.15 0.37
C THR A 106 -1.75 -4.25 1.43
N SER A 107 -1.84 -3.84 2.70
CA SER A 107 -2.14 -4.77 3.80
C SER A 107 -3.58 -5.29 3.73
N GLU A 108 -3.91 -6.26 4.60
CA GLU A 108 -5.29 -6.73 4.73
C GLU A 108 -6.29 -5.62 5.07
N ARG A 109 -5.82 -4.58 5.77
CA ARG A 109 -6.57 -3.39 6.19
C ARG A 109 -6.49 -2.23 5.19
N PHE A 110 -6.05 -2.50 3.95
CA PHE A 110 -5.95 -1.55 2.84
C PHE A 110 -4.98 -0.39 3.08
N ILE A 111 -3.94 -0.59 3.91
CA ILE A 111 -2.84 0.37 4.06
C ILE A 111 -1.85 0.15 2.91
N PRO A 112 -1.49 1.18 2.10
CA PRO A 112 -0.47 1.05 1.06
C PRO A 112 0.91 0.67 1.63
N LEU A 113 1.57 -0.30 1.01
CA LEU A 113 2.86 -0.84 1.44
C LEU A 113 3.91 -0.62 0.35
N ASP A 114 5.05 -0.04 0.72
CA ASP A 114 6.18 0.12 -0.20
C ASP A 114 7.12 -1.09 -0.15
N SER A 115 6.97 -1.94 0.87
CA SER A 115 7.69 -3.19 1.03
C SER A 115 6.88 -4.26 1.79
N GLN A 116 7.26 -5.53 1.63
CA GLN A 116 6.65 -6.62 2.41
C GLN A 116 7.04 -6.57 3.89
N TYR A 117 8.17 -5.92 4.22
CA TYR A 117 8.58 -5.70 5.60
C TYR A 117 7.67 -4.69 6.31
N GLU A 118 7.25 -3.62 5.62
CA GLU A 118 6.18 -2.77 6.13
C GLU A 118 4.89 -3.54 6.38
N GLY A 119 4.53 -4.48 5.50
CA GLY A 119 3.38 -5.36 5.72
C GLY A 119 3.51 -6.20 7.00
N THR A 120 4.72 -6.68 7.29
CA THR A 120 5.02 -7.40 8.53
C THR A 120 4.90 -6.48 9.76
N MET A 121 5.44 -5.26 9.67
CA MET A 121 5.34 -4.25 10.73
C MET A 121 3.88 -3.85 10.98
N GLU A 122 3.12 -3.59 9.92
CA GLU A 122 1.72 -3.18 10.00
C GLU A 122 0.84 -4.29 10.61
N GLN A 123 1.08 -5.55 10.24
CA GLN A 123 0.41 -6.69 10.88
C GLN A 123 0.76 -6.78 12.37
N LYS A 124 2.02 -6.52 12.75
CA LYS A 124 2.46 -6.50 14.15
C LYS A 124 1.83 -5.35 14.93
N LEU A 125 1.76 -4.14 14.35
CA LEU A 125 1.06 -3.01 14.94
C LEU A 125 -0.41 -3.32 15.22
N TYR A 126 -1.07 -4.03 14.28
CA TYR A 126 -2.43 -4.50 14.45
C TYR A 126 -2.56 -5.55 15.58
N GLU A 127 -1.70 -6.57 15.61
CA GLU A 127 -1.68 -7.62 16.66
C GLU A 127 -1.46 -7.03 18.05
N LEU A 128 -0.59 -6.02 18.16
CA LEU A 128 -0.31 -5.28 19.39
C LEU A 128 -1.38 -4.21 19.73
N GLN A 129 -2.45 -4.13 18.93
CA GLN A 129 -3.55 -3.17 19.09
C GLN A 129 -3.06 -1.73 19.26
N ARG A 130 -2.09 -1.33 18.42
CA ARG A 130 -1.51 0.01 18.46
C ARG A 130 -2.42 1.01 17.78
N SER A 131 -2.41 2.24 18.28
CA SER A 131 -2.93 3.39 17.54
C SER A 131 -1.81 3.97 16.69
N PHE A 132 -1.99 3.99 15.37
CA PHE A 132 -0.96 4.46 14.44
C PHE A 132 -1.58 5.04 13.16
N PHE A 133 -0.78 5.79 12.41
CA PHE A 133 -1.05 6.13 11.01
C PHE A 133 0.21 5.93 10.15
N LYS A 134 0.02 5.73 8.84
CA LYS A 134 1.10 5.78 7.85
C LYS A 134 1.07 7.16 7.18
N PRO A 135 2.14 7.98 7.29
CA PRO A 135 2.17 9.29 6.66
C PRO A 135 2.00 9.22 5.15
N LEU A 136 1.25 10.17 4.57
CA LEU A 136 1.16 10.33 3.12
C LEU A 136 2.36 11.14 2.64
N ARG A 137 3.05 10.65 1.61
CA ARG A 137 4.26 11.30 1.04
C ARG A 137 3.99 12.68 0.42
N TYR A 138 2.73 13.03 0.16
CA TYR A 138 2.32 14.24 -0.56
C TYR A 138 1.86 15.39 0.35
N ASP A 139 1.60 15.14 1.65
CA ASP A 139 1.04 16.15 2.57
C ASP A 139 2.11 16.90 3.39
N SER A 140 3.38 16.81 2.99
CA SER A 140 4.51 17.13 3.87
C SER A 140 5.61 17.90 3.15
N SER A 141 5.31 19.09 2.65
CA SER A 141 6.33 20.04 2.16
C SER A 141 7.42 20.37 3.19
N GLU A 142 7.23 19.99 4.47
CA GLU A 142 8.08 20.38 5.60
C GLU A 142 9.04 19.30 6.11
N MET A 143 8.90 18.03 5.71
CA MET A 143 9.74 16.94 6.25
C MET A 143 10.70 16.37 5.20
N GLU A 144 12.00 16.43 5.48
CA GLU A 144 13.07 15.87 4.65
C GLU A 144 12.96 14.33 4.51
N PHE A 145 12.49 13.66 5.57
CA PHE A 145 12.26 12.22 5.59
C PHE A 145 10.89 11.89 6.17
N HIS A 146 10.27 10.83 5.64
CA HIS A 146 9.01 10.29 6.15
C HIS A 146 9.22 8.94 6.83
N PRO A 147 8.67 8.75 8.04
CA PRO A 147 8.60 7.44 8.66
C PRO A 147 7.57 6.56 7.98
N ASP A 148 7.81 5.26 8.04
CA ASP A 148 6.89 4.27 7.48
C ASP A 148 5.59 4.21 8.29
N PHE A 149 5.68 4.39 9.61
CA PHE A 149 4.52 4.48 10.51
C PHE A 149 4.76 5.50 11.61
N CYS A 150 3.69 5.98 12.23
CA CYS A 150 3.72 6.85 13.40
C CYS A 150 2.75 6.35 14.45
N LEU A 151 3.25 6.07 15.65
CA LEU A 151 2.42 5.69 16.80
C LEU A 151 1.79 6.94 17.44
N LEU A 152 0.53 6.81 17.82
CA LEU A 152 -0.27 7.84 18.50
C LEU A 152 -0.50 7.55 19.99
N ASP A 153 -0.04 6.39 20.44
CA ASP A 153 -0.23 5.85 21.79
C ASP A 153 1.08 5.75 22.59
N VAL A 154 2.08 6.54 22.19
CA VAL A 154 3.35 6.72 22.92
C VAL A 154 3.45 8.17 23.35
N GLN A 155 3.86 8.40 24.60
CA GLN A 155 4.17 9.75 25.07
C GLN A 155 5.55 10.15 24.54
N SER A 156 5.58 11.01 23.51
CA SER A 156 6.81 11.67 23.06
C SER A 156 6.99 12.99 23.82
N GLN A 157 8.24 13.50 23.85
CA GLN A 157 8.57 14.72 24.59
C GLN A 157 7.77 15.95 24.15
N ASN A 158 7.27 15.96 22.91
CA ASN A 158 6.60 17.12 22.30
C ASN A 158 5.13 16.84 21.91
N HIS A 159 4.51 15.76 22.42
CA HIS A 159 3.19 15.28 21.98
C HIS A 159 3.09 14.97 20.47
N MET A 160 4.23 14.90 19.78
CA MET A 160 4.30 14.52 18.38
C MET A 160 4.08 13.01 18.24
N PRO A 161 3.52 12.54 17.10
CA PRO A 161 3.49 11.12 16.80
C PRO A 161 4.89 10.50 16.89
N PHE A 162 4.99 9.28 17.42
CA PHE A 162 6.25 8.60 17.63
C PHE A 162 6.63 7.81 16.37
N PRO A 163 7.70 8.17 15.64
CA PRO A 163 8.03 7.57 14.35
C PRO A 163 8.52 6.12 14.46
N ILE A 164 8.17 5.32 13.45
CA ILE A 164 8.67 3.97 13.21
C ILE A 164 9.26 3.90 11.80
N GLU A 165 10.45 3.34 11.71
CA GLU A 165 11.16 3.11 10.45
C GLU A 165 11.47 1.61 10.25
N VAL A 166 11.32 1.11 9.03
CA VAL A 166 11.53 -0.29 8.67
C VAL A 166 12.66 -0.42 7.64
N TRP A 167 13.79 -0.97 8.06
CA TRP A 167 14.92 -1.19 7.18
C TRP A 167 14.81 -2.54 6.47
N GLY A 168 14.72 -2.52 5.14
CA GLY A 168 14.43 -3.68 4.31
C GLY A 168 15.48 -4.03 3.25
N MET A 169 16.53 -3.22 3.08
CA MET A 169 17.53 -3.42 2.02
C MET A 169 18.96 -3.52 2.58
N LYS A 170 19.82 -4.29 1.88
CA LYS A 170 21.23 -4.51 2.28
C LYS A 170 22.27 -3.91 1.32
N ALA A 171 21.87 -3.10 0.35
CA ALA A 171 22.81 -2.54 -0.62
C ALA A 171 23.71 -1.44 0.00
N ASP A 172 24.95 -1.29 -0.45
CA ASP A 172 25.90 -0.33 0.14
C ASP A 172 25.40 1.13 0.09
N ALA A 173 24.79 1.53 -1.02
CA ALA A 173 24.15 2.83 -1.16
C ALA A 173 23.02 3.04 -0.13
N TYR A 174 22.34 1.97 0.27
CA TYR A 174 21.28 1.99 1.28
C TYR A 174 21.83 2.17 2.70
N ILE A 175 23.01 1.62 3.00
CA ILE A 175 23.65 1.79 4.33
C ILE A 175 24.02 3.26 4.57
N ALA A 176 24.55 3.95 3.55
CA ALA A 176 24.87 5.38 3.65
C ALA A 176 23.60 6.22 3.88
N HIS A 177 22.54 5.95 3.12
CA HIS A 177 21.26 6.64 3.25
C HIS A 177 20.58 6.39 4.60
N ARG A 178 20.63 5.14 5.10
CA ARG A 178 20.15 4.80 6.44
C ARG A 178 20.83 5.64 7.51
N ARG A 179 22.17 5.75 7.49
CA ARG A 179 22.91 6.56 8.49
C ARG A 179 22.51 8.04 8.46
N GLU A 180 22.24 8.58 7.28
CA GLU A 180 21.73 9.95 7.12
C GLU A 180 20.34 10.11 7.75
N LYS A 181 19.43 9.19 7.44
CA LYS A 181 18.06 9.16 7.99
C LYS A 181 18.05 8.96 9.52
N GLU A 182 18.93 8.10 10.05
CA GLU A 182 19.12 7.91 11.51
C GLU A 182 19.60 9.20 12.19
N ARG A 183 20.56 9.92 11.61
CA ARG A 183 21.02 11.22 12.14
C ARG A 183 19.90 12.26 12.13
N TRP A 184 19.11 12.27 11.06
CA TRP A 184 17.95 13.14 10.96
C TRP A 184 16.93 12.82 12.06
N TYR A 185 16.52 11.56 12.23
CA TYR A 185 15.60 11.16 13.29
C TYR A 185 16.12 11.51 14.69
N ASN A 186 17.40 11.27 14.96
CA ASN A 186 18.02 11.62 16.24
C ASN A 186 18.00 13.13 16.50
N ARG A 187 18.11 13.96 15.46
CA ARG A 187 18.04 15.41 15.58
C ARG A 187 16.60 15.89 15.78
N GLU A 188 15.64 15.36 15.02
CA GLU A 188 14.25 15.83 15.05
C GLU A 188 13.44 15.30 16.26
N PHE A 189 13.70 14.05 16.67
CA PHE A 189 12.91 13.37 17.71
C PHE A 189 13.75 13.03 18.96
N GLY A 190 15.08 13.13 18.89
CA GLY A 190 15.98 12.63 19.93
C GLY A 190 16.25 11.14 19.80
N GLU A 191 17.36 10.65 20.35
CA GLU A 191 17.82 9.26 20.24
C GLU A 191 16.81 8.20 20.74
N LYS A 192 15.86 8.60 21.59
CA LYS A 192 14.80 7.74 22.14
C LYS A 192 13.40 8.13 21.68
N GLY A 193 13.28 9.10 20.77
CA GLY A 193 11.99 9.63 20.31
C GLY A 193 11.43 8.97 19.05
N TRP A 194 12.12 7.95 18.54
CA TRP A 194 11.71 7.15 17.40
C TRP A 194 12.19 5.71 17.61
N TRP A 195 11.68 4.78 16.81
CA TRP A 195 12.09 3.37 16.85
C TRP A 195 12.26 2.83 15.44
N SER A 196 13.10 1.81 15.28
CA SER A 196 13.22 1.14 13.99
C SER A 196 13.41 -0.36 14.11
N TRP A 197 13.04 -1.04 13.03
CA TRP A 197 13.27 -2.46 12.85
C TRP A 197 14.16 -2.69 11.65
N ASP A 198 15.25 -3.42 11.85
CA ASP A 198 16.07 -3.91 10.75
C ASP A 198 15.67 -5.35 10.40
N ALA A 199 14.79 -5.48 9.41
CA ALA A 199 14.28 -6.75 8.93
C ALA A 199 15.35 -7.60 8.22
N THR A 200 16.52 -7.03 7.97
CA THR A 200 17.61 -7.68 7.25
C THR A 200 18.53 -8.48 8.19
N ILE A 201 18.52 -8.18 9.48
CA ILE A 201 19.34 -8.84 10.51
C ILE A 201 18.54 -9.37 11.71
N SER A 202 17.32 -8.89 11.94
CA SER A 202 16.51 -9.27 13.10
C SER A 202 15.17 -9.87 12.70
N ASP A 203 14.81 -10.98 13.35
CA ASP A 203 13.51 -11.63 13.18
C ASP A 203 12.38 -10.69 13.67
N LYS A 204 11.18 -10.81 13.10
CA LYS A 204 9.97 -10.13 13.56
C LYS A 204 9.66 -10.36 15.05
N LEU A 205 10.17 -11.43 15.67
CA LEU A 205 10.08 -11.65 17.12
C LEU A 205 10.83 -10.59 17.94
N ALA A 206 11.87 -9.96 17.38
CA ALA A 206 12.61 -8.88 18.04
C ALA A 206 11.79 -7.58 18.17
N ILE A 207 10.71 -7.46 17.38
CA ILE A 207 9.76 -6.35 17.51
C ILE A 207 9.15 -6.39 18.91
N ASP A 208 8.68 -7.55 19.37
CA ASP A 208 7.93 -7.68 20.62
C ASP A 208 8.76 -7.32 21.88
N SER A 209 10.07 -7.57 21.87
CA SER A 209 10.96 -7.37 23.04
C SER A 209 11.46 -5.94 23.22
N SER A 210 11.45 -5.13 22.15
CA SER A 210 12.03 -3.79 22.13
C SER A 210 11.04 -2.69 21.76
N PHE A 211 9.78 -3.05 21.53
CA PHE A 211 8.75 -2.11 21.10
C PHE A 211 8.41 -1.09 22.20
N PRO A 212 8.20 0.20 21.85
CA PRO A 212 7.85 1.21 22.84
C PRO A 212 6.53 0.87 23.53
N SER A 213 6.50 0.99 24.86
CA SER A 213 5.33 0.66 25.67
C SER A 213 4.15 1.55 25.32
N LYS A 214 2.98 0.93 25.17
CA LYS A 214 1.71 1.64 25.00
C LYS A 214 1.40 2.42 26.27
N LYS A 215 1.18 3.72 26.17
CA LYS A 215 0.51 4.49 27.21
C LYS A 215 -0.92 4.72 26.76
N ILE A 216 -1.87 4.57 27.68
CA ILE A 216 -3.27 4.88 27.39
C ILE A 216 -3.31 6.36 27.01
N SER A 217 -3.49 6.64 25.73
CA SER A 217 -3.50 7.99 25.21
C SER A 217 -4.67 8.75 25.84
N GLY A 218 -4.39 9.93 26.42
CA GLY A 218 -5.41 10.87 26.89
C GLY A 218 -6.35 11.35 25.77
N TYR A 219 -6.01 11.09 24.50
CA TYR A 219 -6.88 11.36 23.35
C TYR A 219 -8.20 10.58 23.37
N THR A 220 -8.32 9.50 24.16
CA THR A 220 -9.60 8.81 24.37
C THR A 220 -10.69 9.72 24.96
N ASN A 221 -10.33 10.88 25.55
CA ASN A 221 -11.27 11.86 26.10
C ASN A 221 -11.65 13.00 25.14
N LEU A 222 -10.96 13.16 24.01
CA LEU A 222 -11.23 14.24 23.04
C LEU A 222 -12.29 13.88 21.98
N MET A 223 -12.72 12.62 21.91
CA MET A 223 -13.74 12.13 20.97
C MET A 223 -15.07 11.80 21.67
N LYS A 224 -15.30 12.35 22.86
CA LYS A 224 -16.52 12.17 23.68
C LYS A 224 -17.37 13.42 23.82
N GLU A 225 -17.11 14.48 23.04
CA GLU A 225 -17.98 15.65 22.93
C GLU A 225 -18.68 15.68 21.57
#